data_AF-E4MRA9-F1
#
_entry.id   AF-E4MRA9-F1
#
_cell.length_a   1.000
_cell.length_b   1.000
_cell.length_c   1.000
_cell.angle_alpha   90.00
_cell.angle_beta   90.00
_cell.angle_gamma   90.00
#
_symmetry.space_group_name_H-M   'P 1'
#
loop_
_entity.id
_entity.type
_entity.pdbx_description
1 polymer ?
#
loop_
_entity_poly.entity_id
_entity_poly.type
_entity_poly.pdbx_seq_one_letter_code
_entity_poly.pdbx_strand_id
1 'polypeptide(L)'
;MARPQSKLGLVVLAERNYDELISLIDTIPEDKREKEFPKGTMNRNLRDVLGHLYHWHLLFLSWYEEGMKGGKPKIPKEGYTMKDTPKLNQEIWKSCQNVPFSEMFSLFKDSHSKVFHIIESHTDEELFTKKRYPWTKTTSLGSYLVSATSSHYDWALKLIRKSIKLKR
;
A
#
# COMPACT_ATOMS: atom_id res chain seq x y z
N MET A 1 6.31 5.02 14.05
CA MET A 1 5.85 3.86 14.86
C MET A 1 6.77 2.69 14.59
N ALA A 2 6.98 1.82 15.59
CA ALA A 2 7.75 0.60 15.40
C ALA A 2 7.04 -0.31 14.37
N ARG A 3 7.83 -1.02 13.55
CA ARG A 3 7.28 -1.97 12.58
C ARG A 3 6.79 -3.23 13.32
N PRO A 4 5.62 -3.79 12.98
CA PRO A 4 5.15 -5.04 13.56
C PRO A 4 6.16 -6.18 13.39
N GLN A 5 6.27 -7.03 14.42
CA GLN A 5 7.13 -8.22 14.43
C GLN A 5 6.35 -9.49 14.77
N SER A 6 5.01 -9.42 14.78
CA SER A 6 4.10 -10.53 15.03
C SER A 6 2.81 -10.36 14.20
N LYS A 7 2.07 -11.45 13.97
CA LYS A 7 0.78 -11.48 13.27
C LYS A 7 -0.19 -10.53 13.94
N LEU A 8 -0.34 -10.66 15.27
CA LEU A 8 -1.25 -9.81 16.03
C LEU A 8 -0.89 -8.33 15.86
N GLY A 9 0.40 -7.98 15.96
CA GLY A 9 0.85 -6.60 15.77
C GLY A 9 0.60 -6.09 14.35
N LEU A 10 0.73 -6.95 13.34
CA LEU A 10 0.48 -6.59 11.95
C LEU A 10 -1.01 -6.40 11.67
N VAL A 11 -1.87 -7.31 12.11
CA VAL A 11 -3.33 -7.21 11.98
C VAL A 11 -3.81 -5.90 12.61
N VAL A 12 -3.51 -5.68 13.89
CA VAL A 12 -3.95 -4.50 14.63
C VAL A 12 -3.47 -3.20 13.97
N LEU A 13 -2.21 -3.15 13.55
CA LEU A 13 -1.67 -1.92 12.97
C LEU A 13 -2.16 -1.67 11.54
N ALA A 14 -2.33 -2.72 10.74
CA ALA A 14 -2.83 -2.61 9.37
C ALA A 14 -4.30 -2.16 9.37
N GLU A 15 -5.14 -2.78 10.20
CA GLU A 15 -6.56 -2.44 10.35
C GLU A 15 -6.72 -1.01 10.87
N ARG A 16 -6.10 -0.68 12.00
CA ARG A 16 -6.19 0.67 12.59
C ARG A 16 -5.77 1.77 11.62
N ASN A 17 -4.65 1.59 10.91
CA ASN A 17 -4.17 2.61 9.99
C ASN A 17 -5.04 2.70 8.72
N TYR A 18 -5.65 1.58 8.30
CA TYR A 18 -6.64 1.58 7.22
C TYR A 18 -7.90 2.34 7.65
N ASP A 19 -8.49 2.02 8.80
CA ASP A 19 -9.68 2.68 9.32
C ASP A 19 -9.47 4.18 9.53
N GLU A 20 -8.31 4.55 10.04
CA GLU A 20 -7.89 5.95 10.21
C GLU A 20 -7.78 6.67 8.85
N LEU A 21 -7.32 5.97 7.80
CA LEU A 21 -7.23 6.51 6.44
C LEU A 21 -8.61 6.69 5.81
N ILE A 22 -9.50 5.70 5.93
CA ILE A 22 -10.88 5.78 5.46
C ILE A 22 -11.61 6.91 6.18
N SER A 23 -11.54 6.94 7.51
CA SER A 23 -12.17 7.98 8.33
C SER A 23 -11.67 9.39 7.96
N LEU A 24 -10.36 9.55 7.74
CA LEU A 24 -9.80 10.83 7.29
C LEU A 24 -10.38 11.26 5.95
N ILE A 25 -10.49 10.35 4.98
CA ILE A 25 -11.06 10.63 3.66
C ILE A 25 -12.53 11.00 3.78
N ASP A 26 -13.29 10.33 4.64
CA ASP A 26 -14.71 10.58 4.84
C ASP A 26 -14.99 11.96 5.46
N THR A 27 -14.07 12.50 6.26
CA THR A 27 -14.18 13.89 6.76
C THR A 27 -13.97 14.96 5.67
N ILE A 28 -13.45 14.59 4.49
CA ILE A 28 -13.23 15.53 3.38
C ILE A 28 -14.50 15.62 2.54
N PRO A 29 -15.09 16.82 2.38
CA PRO A 29 -16.25 17.04 1.50
C PRO A 29 -16.01 16.54 0.08
N GLU A 30 -17.02 15.95 -0.56
CA GLU A 30 -16.91 15.32 -1.88
C GLU A 30 -16.35 16.27 -2.95
N ASP A 31 -16.82 17.53 -2.97
CA ASP A 31 -16.35 18.60 -3.85
C ASP A 31 -14.85 18.94 -3.68
N LYS A 32 -14.22 18.47 -2.61
CA LYS A 32 -12.80 18.71 -2.28
C LYS A 32 -11.93 17.47 -2.41
N ARG A 33 -12.49 16.29 -2.65
CA ARG A 33 -11.72 15.02 -2.70
C ARG A 33 -10.77 14.95 -3.90
N GLU A 34 -11.11 15.62 -4.98
CA GLU A 34 -10.26 15.71 -6.18
C GLU A 34 -9.36 16.95 -6.22
N LYS A 35 -9.47 17.83 -5.22
CA LYS A 35 -8.68 19.06 -5.19
C LYS A 35 -7.19 18.75 -5.09
N GLU A 36 -6.39 19.47 -5.89
CA GLU A 36 -4.94 19.36 -5.80
C GLU A 36 -4.41 19.81 -4.42
N PHE A 37 -3.56 18.97 -3.86
CA PHE A 37 -2.62 19.27 -2.81
C PHE A 37 -1.58 20.30 -3.26
N PRO A 38 -0.98 21.03 -2.31
CA PRO A 38 0.14 21.92 -2.59
C PRO A 38 1.25 21.24 -3.39
N LYS A 39 1.93 22.01 -4.25
CA LYS A 39 3.08 21.52 -5.02
C LYS A 39 4.18 21.03 -4.06
N GLY A 40 4.89 19.97 -4.45
CA GLY A 40 6.05 19.45 -3.68
C GLY A 40 6.15 17.93 -3.60
N THR A 41 5.10 17.20 -3.99
CA THR A 41 5.16 15.73 -4.12
C THR A 41 4.52 15.30 -5.44
N MET A 42 4.80 14.07 -5.87
CA MET A 42 4.18 13.49 -7.07
C MET A 42 2.69 13.21 -6.88
N ASN A 43 2.28 12.75 -5.69
CA ASN A 43 0.88 12.44 -5.42
C ASN A 43 0.14 13.72 -5.04
N ARG A 44 -0.58 14.29 -6.01
CA ARG A 44 -1.12 15.65 -5.93
C ARG A 44 -2.56 15.70 -5.48
N ASN A 45 -3.26 14.60 -5.24
CA ASN A 45 -4.60 14.57 -4.67
C ASN A 45 -4.88 13.21 -4.03
N LEU A 46 -6.09 12.98 -3.51
CA LEU A 46 -6.45 11.71 -2.88
C LEU A 46 -6.37 10.53 -3.86
N ARG A 47 -6.83 10.70 -5.09
CA ARG A 47 -6.74 9.67 -6.14
C ARG A 47 -5.31 9.21 -6.35
N ASP A 48 -4.35 10.13 -6.46
CA ASP A 48 -2.95 9.77 -6.68
C ASP A 48 -2.38 8.96 -5.49
N VAL A 49 -2.73 9.32 -4.25
CA VAL A 49 -2.31 8.59 -3.05
C VAL A 49 -2.92 7.18 -3.04
N LEU A 50 -4.23 7.07 -3.28
CA LEU A 50 -4.94 5.79 -3.29
C LEU A 50 -4.50 4.90 -4.45
N GLY A 51 -4.27 5.47 -5.62
CA GLY A 51 -3.73 4.77 -6.78
C GLY A 51 -2.34 4.21 -6.52
N HIS A 52 -1.49 4.97 -5.83
CA HIS A 52 -0.21 4.45 -5.38
C HIS A 52 -0.38 3.24 -4.45
N LEU A 53 -1.22 3.33 -3.42
CA LEU A 53 -1.48 2.20 -2.50
C LEU A 53 -2.04 0.98 -3.25
N TYR A 54 -3.07 1.19 -4.07
CA TYR A 54 -3.74 0.17 -4.86
C TYR A 54 -2.76 -0.59 -5.76
N HIS A 55 -1.92 0.11 -6.53
CA HIS A 55 -0.97 -0.55 -7.41
C HIS A 55 0.10 -1.33 -6.65
N TRP A 56 0.54 -0.85 -5.48
CA TRP A 56 1.46 -1.62 -4.63
C TRP A 56 0.79 -2.84 -3.99
N HIS A 57 -0.52 -2.80 -3.71
CA HIS A 57 -1.28 -4.00 -3.36
C HIS A 57 -1.28 -5.00 -4.53
N LEU A 58 -1.57 -4.57 -5.75
CA LEU A 58 -1.58 -5.47 -6.92
C LEU A 58 -0.22 -6.13 -7.17
N LEU A 59 0.86 -5.35 -7.07
CA LEU A 59 2.21 -5.87 -7.19
C LEU A 59 2.48 -6.94 -6.13
N PHE A 60 2.15 -6.66 -4.87
CA PHE A 60 2.29 -7.64 -3.80
C PHE A 60 1.44 -8.91 -4.04
N LEU A 61 0.17 -8.76 -4.42
CA LEU A 61 -0.73 -9.88 -4.70
C LEU A 61 -0.18 -10.78 -5.81
N SER A 62 0.37 -10.18 -6.88
CA SER A 62 1.02 -10.91 -7.96
C SER A 62 2.27 -11.66 -7.49
N TRP A 63 3.14 -11.02 -6.70
CA TRP A 63 4.32 -11.69 -6.15
C TRP A 63 3.96 -12.82 -5.21
N TYR A 64 2.95 -12.62 -4.37
CA TYR A 64 2.44 -13.63 -3.46
C TYR A 64 1.89 -14.83 -4.24
N GLU A 65 1.04 -14.61 -5.23
CA GLU A 65 0.48 -15.69 -6.05
C GLU A 65 1.57 -16.53 -6.74
N GLU A 66 2.51 -15.88 -7.43
CA GLU A 66 3.60 -16.59 -8.12
C GLU A 66 4.54 -17.28 -7.12
N GLY A 67 4.93 -16.56 -6.07
CA GLY A 67 5.87 -17.04 -5.06
C GLY A 67 5.35 -18.24 -4.28
N MET A 68 4.06 -18.24 -3.93
CA MET A 68 3.42 -19.34 -3.21
C MET A 68 3.23 -20.59 -4.09
N LYS A 69 3.22 -20.44 -5.43
CA LYS A 69 3.27 -21.57 -6.39
C LYS A 69 4.71 -22.11 -6.61
N GLY A 70 5.70 -21.61 -5.87
CA GLY A 70 7.10 -21.99 -6.03
C GLY A 70 7.86 -21.23 -7.13
N GLY A 71 7.24 -20.21 -7.72
CA GLY A 71 7.85 -19.35 -8.73
C GLY A 71 8.87 -18.36 -8.16
N LYS A 72 9.37 -17.48 -9.04
CA LYS A 72 10.41 -16.49 -8.71
C LYS A 72 9.95 -15.11 -9.17
N PRO A 73 8.99 -14.50 -8.44
CA PRO A 73 8.42 -13.23 -8.83
C PRO A 73 9.47 -12.15 -9.03
N LYS A 74 9.24 -11.34 -10.04
CA LYS A 74 10.11 -10.22 -10.42
C LYS A 74 9.76 -9.01 -9.58
N ILE A 75 10.49 -8.84 -8.49
CA ILE A 75 10.24 -7.78 -7.51
C ILE A 75 11.17 -6.58 -7.77
N PRO A 76 10.65 -5.36 -8.01
CA PRO A 76 9.23 -4.99 -7.96
C PRO A 76 8.45 -5.25 -9.27
N LYS A 77 9.12 -5.27 -10.41
CA LYS A 77 8.53 -5.51 -11.75
C LYS A 77 9.60 -6.12 -12.66
N GLU A 78 9.21 -6.86 -13.70
CA GLU A 78 10.15 -7.38 -14.71
C GLU A 78 11.00 -6.24 -15.30
N GLY A 79 12.32 -6.43 -15.34
CA GLY A 79 13.28 -5.41 -15.78
C GLY A 79 13.56 -4.27 -14.78
N TYR A 80 12.99 -4.30 -13.57
CA TYR A 80 13.20 -3.28 -12.53
C TYR A 80 13.94 -3.85 -11.33
N THR A 81 14.72 -3.01 -10.67
CA THR A 81 15.25 -3.25 -9.33
C THR A 81 14.55 -2.36 -8.30
N MET A 82 14.76 -2.62 -7.01
CA MET A 82 14.26 -1.73 -5.96
C MET A 82 14.80 -0.29 -6.06
N LYS A 83 15.94 -0.07 -6.73
CA LYS A 83 16.47 1.29 -7.00
C LYS A 83 15.63 2.06 -8.01
N ASP A 84 14.92 1.34 -8.89
CA ASP A 84 14.07 1.91 -9.93
C ASP A 84 12.65 2.24 -9.42
N THR A 85 12.40 2.04 -8.12
CA THR A 85 11.13 2.36 -7.46
C THR A 85 10.61 3.79 -7.77
N PRO A 86 11.44 4.85 -7.79
CA PRO A 86 10.95 6.18 -8.18
C PRO A 86 10.39 6.24 -9.61
N LYS A 87 11.04 5.54 -10.56
CA LYS A 87 10.57 5.45 -11.95
C LYS A 87 9.26 4.66 -12.03
N LEU A 88 9.20 3.52 -11.35
CA LEU A 88 7.98 2.71 -11.26
C LEU A 88 6.82 3.49 -10.65
N ASN A 89 7.09 4.26 -9.59
CA ASN A 89 6.08 5.11 -8.95
C ASN A 89 5.54 6.18 -9.91
N GLN A 90 6.39 6.71 -10.80
CA GLN A 90 5.93 7.67 -11.81
C GLN A 90 5.10 7.02 -12.91
N GLU A 91 5.38 5.77 -13.29
CA GLU A 91 4.52 4.98 -14.18
C GLU A 91 3.14 4.73 -13.55
N ILE A 92 3.12 4.30 -12.29
CA ILE A 92 1.89 4.12 -11.50
C ILE A 92 1.10 5.43 -11.43
N TRP A 93 1.76 6.54 -11.12
CA TRP A 93 1.10 7.83 -11.06
C TRP A 93 0.46 8.20 -12.40
N LYS A 94 1.17 8.03 -13.52
CA LYS A 94 0.63 8.28 -14.87
C LYS A 94 -0.58 7.41 -15.18
N SER A 95 -0.58 6.13 -14.80
CA SER A 95 -1.72 5.23 -15.05
C SER A 95 -2.97 5.61 -14.27
N CYS A 96 -2.82 6.30 -13.14
CA CYS A 96 -3.96 6.72 -12.31
C CYS A 96 -4.66 7.99 -12.82
N GLN A 97 -4.07 8.76 -13.75
CA GLN A 97 -4.56 10.11 -14.05
C GLN A 97 -5.95 10.17 -14.68
N ASN A 98 -6.37 9.11 -15.37
CA ASN A 98 -7.67 9.03 -16.03
C ASN A 98 -8.73 8.29 -15.19
N VAL A 99 -8.43 7.90 -13.96
CA VAL A 99 -9.36 7.17 -13.07
C VAL A 99 -10.03 8.18 -12.12
N PRO A 100 -11.36 8.27 -12.06
CA PRO A 100 -12.05 9.13 -11.08
C PRO A 100 -11.70 8.74 -9.63
N PHE A 101 -11.79 9.69 -8.70
CA PHE A 101 -11.50 9.39 -7.30
C PHE A 101 -12.40 8.28 -6.73
N SER A 102 -13.69 8.30 -7.07
CA SER A 102 -14.67 7.32 -6.58
C SER A 102 -14.31 5.88 -6.99
N GLU A 103 -13.92 5.69 -8.26
CA GLU A 103 -13.47 4.40 -8.78
C GLU A 103 -12.17 3.96 -8.10
N MET A 104 -11.18 4.84 -8.03
CA MET A 104 -9.90 4.53 -7.39
C MET A 104 -10.06 4.20 -5.90
N PHE A 105 -11.00 4.84 -5.22
CA PHE A 105 -11.32 4.56 -3.83
C PHE A 105 -11.97 3.19 -3.65
N SER A 106 -12.86 2.78 -4.56
CA SER A 106 -13.40 1.41 -4.56
C SER A 106 -12.30 0.38 -4.79
N LEU A 107 -11.47 0.57 -5.83
CA LEU A 107 -10.35 -0.32 -6.16
C LEU A 107 -9.36 -0.47 -4.98
N PHE A 108 -9.06 0.62 -4.29
CA PHE A 108 -8.23 0.61 -3.10
C PHE A 108 -8.85 -0.26 -1.99
N LYS A 109 -10.12 -0.07 -1.64
CA LYS A 109 -10.81 -0.87 -0.61
C LYS A 109 -10.80 -2.36 -0.95
N ASP A 110 -11.14 -2.71 -2.19
CA ASP A 110 -11.19 -4.10 -2.64
C ASP A 110 -9.80 -4.76 -2.57
N SER A 111 -8.76 -4.04 -3.01
CA SER A 111 -7.39 -4.54 -2.95
C SER A 111 -6.88 -4.64 -1.50
N HIS A 112 -7.26 -3.72 -0.61
CA HIS A 112 -6.96 -3.82 0.81
C HIS A 112 -7.54 -5.10 1.40
N SER A 113 -8.83 -5.39 1.19
CA SER A 113 -9.47 -6.60 1.70
C SER A 113 -8.76 -7.88 1.23
N LYS A 114 -8.31 -7.93 -0.03
CA LYS A 114 -7.53 -9.07 -0.57
C LYS A 114 -6.18 -9.24 0.15
N VAL A 115 -5.45 -8.15 0.35
CA VAL A 115 -4.16 -8.18 1.05
C VAL A 115 -4.34 -8.51 2.53
N PHE A 116 -5.35 -7.95 3.17
CA PHE A 116 -5.64 -8.18 4.59
C PHE A 116 -6.04 -9.63 4.84
N HIS A 117 -6.85 -10.23 3.97
CA HIS A 117 -7.19 -11.65 4.05
C HIS A 117 -5.96 -12.57 4.02
N ILE A 118 -4.90 -12.21 3.27
CA ILE A 118 -3.63 -12.96 3.30
C ILE A 118 -2.99 -12.91 4.69
N ILE A 119 -2.99 -11.75 5.36
CA ILE A 119 -2.49 -11.61 6.73
C ILE A 119 -3.27 -12.54 7.69
N GLU A 120 -4.59 -12.55 7.57
CA GLU A 120 -5.45 -13.35 8.44
C GLU A 120 -5.27 -14.86 8.23
N SER A 121 -5.08 -15.28 6.98
CA SER A 121 -4.97 -16.68 6.57
C SER A 121 -3.68 -17.38 7.04
N HIS A 122 -2.66 -16.61 7.44
CA HIS A 122 -1.35 -17.15 7.80
C HIS A 122 -1.13 -17.18 9.31
N THR A 123 -0.31 -18.11 9.80
CA THR A 123 0.15 -18.12 11.20
C THR A 123 1.23 -17.07 11.45
N ASP A 124 1.54 -16.82 12.73
CA ASP A 124 2.66 -15.94 13.11
C ASP A 124 3.99 -16.43 12.54
N GLU A 125 4.26 -17.73 12.66
CA GLU A 125 5.45 -18.39 12.12
C GLU A 125 5.53 -18.25 10.59
N GLU A 126 4.41 -18.38 9.89
CA GLU A 126 4.34 -18.21 8.44
C GLU A 126 4.68 -16.79 8.00
N LEU A 127 4.25 -15.80 8.78
CA LEU A 127 4.48 -14.39 8.47
C LEU A 127 5.88 -13.93 8.88
N PHE A 128 6.40 -14.35 10.03
CA PHE A 128 7.58 -13.74 10.65
C PHE A 128 8.84 -14.60 10.65
N THR A 129 8.77 -15.85 10.23
CA THR A 129 9.98 -16.64 9.95
C THR A 129 10.68 -16.12 8.70
N LYS A 130 11.93 -15.64 8.87
CA LYS A 130 12.76 -15.20 7.74
C LYS A 130 13.12 -16.39 6.85
N LYS A 131 13.23 -16.15 5.54
CA LYS A 131 13.62 -17.16 4.54
C LYS A 131 12.70 -18.39 4.48
N ARG A 132 11.51 -18.34 5.10
CA ARG A 132 10.54 -19.45 5.06
C ARG A 132 10.09 -19.74 3.63
N TYR A 133 9.81 -18.68 2.86
CA TYR A 133 9.43 -18.78 1.47
C TYR A 133 10.62 -18.39 0.58
N PRO A 134 11.05 -19.23 -0.37
CA PRO A 134 12.21 -18.93 -1.21
C PRO A 134 12.13 -17.58 -1.94
N TRP A 135 10.92 -17.18 -2.35
CA TRP A 135 10.69 -15.92 -3.06
C TRP A 135 10.87 -14.67 -2.18
N THR A 136 10.80 -14.79 -0.85
CA THR A 136 11.06 -13.68 0.09
C THR A 136 12.56 -13.49 0.39
N LYS A 137 13.45 -14.28 -0.26
CA LYS A 137 14.92 -14.18 -0.14
C LYS A 137 15.39 -14.21 1.31
N THR A 138 15.93 -13.09 1.81
CA THR A 138 16.49 -12.96 3.16
C THR A 138 15.47 -12.50 4.20
N THR A 139 14.27 -12.10 3.77
CA THR A 139 13.23 -11.54 4.64
C THR A 139 12.07 -12.51 4.88
N SER A 140 11.08 -12.06 5.65
CA SER A 140 9.84 -12.77 5.91
C SER A 140 8.69 -12.23 5.05
N LEU A 141 7.63 -13.02 4.86
CA LEU A 141 6.41 -12.57 4.17
C LEU A 141 5.75 -11.37 4.87
N GLY A 142 5.74 -11.39 6.21
CA GLY A 142 5.25 -10.30 7.05
C GLY A 142 5.94 -8.97 6.75
N SER A 143 7.22 -8.97 6.32
CA SER A 143 7.90 -7.73 5.94
C SER A 143 7.33 -7.09 4.66
N TYR A 144 6.93 -7.91 3.68
CA TYR A 144 6.23 -7.44 2.48
C TYR A 144 4.85 -6.90 2.82
N LEU A 145 4.09 -7.62 3.66
CA LEU A 145 2.76 -7.21 4.11
C LEU A 145 2.80 -5.93 4.94
N VAL A 146 3.78 -5.76 5.85
CA VAL A 146 4.01 -4.49 6.56
C VAL A 146 4.25 -3.36 5.57
N SER A 147 5.04 -3.60 4.52
CA SER A 147 5.35 -2.59 3.50
C SER A 147 4.17 -2.25 2.61
N ALA A 148 3.24 -3.19 2.37
CA ALA A 148 2.06 -2.98 1.53
C ALA A 148 0.86 -2.43 2.33
N THR A 149 0.83 -2.59 3.66
CA THR A 149 -0.31 -2.22 4.51
C THR A 149 0.08 -1.19 5.56
N SER A 150 0.20 -1.57 6.83
CA SER A 150 0.44 -0.72 8.00
C SER A 150 1.42 0.43 7.77
N SER A 151 2.62 0.15 7.23
CA SER A 151 3.63 1.18 6.96
C SER A 151 3.27 2.09 5.79
N HIS A 152 2.56 1.57 4.78
CA HIS A 152 2.16 2.33 3.61
C HIS A 152 1.00 3.27 3.95
N TYR A 153 0.05 2.80 4.75
CA TYR A 153 -1.07 3.61 5.22
C TYR A 153 -0.60 4.72 6.16
N ASP A 154 0.40 4.47 7.03
CA ASP A 154 1.04 5.52 7.83
C ASP A 154 1.67 6.62 6.95
N TRP A 155 2.33 6.24 5.84
CA TRP A 155 2.83 7.21 4.87
C TRP A 155 1.69 8.02 4.22
N ALA A 156 0.62 7.36 3.78
CA ALA A 156 -0.53 8.00 3.14
C ALA A 156 -1.21 9.00 4.08
N LEU A 157 -1.47 8.59 5.32
CA LEU A 157 -2.01 9.44 6.38
C LEU A 157 -1.17 10.69 6.60
N LYS A 158 0.17 10.54 6.71
CA LYS A 158 1.08 11.67 6.90
C LYS A 158 1.05 12.63 5.71
N LEU A 159 1.04 12.10 4.48
CA LEU A 159 0.99 12.91 3.27
C LEU A 159 -0.33 13.69 3.20
N ILE A 160 -1.47 13.01 3.33
CA ILE A 160 -2.80 13.65 3.26
C ILE A 160 -2.94 14.71 4.36
N ARG A 161 -2.61 14.38 5.61
CA ARG A 161 -2.68 15.33 6.75
C ARG A 161 -1.85 16.58 6.52
N LYS A 162 -0.63 16.42 6.00
CA LYS A 162 0.24 17.56 5.67
C LYS A 162 -0.38 18.41 4.56
N SER A 163 -0.97 17.79 3.55
CA SER A 163 -1.59 18.48 2.42
C SER A 163 -2.85 19.25 2.78
N ILE A 164 -3.72 18.70 3.65
CA ILE A 164 -4.98 19.36 4.03
C ILE A 164 -4.79 20.45 5.10
N LYS A 165 -3.74 20.35 5.93
CA LYS A 165 -3.41 21.36 6.96
C LYS A 165 -2.84 22.66 6.39
N LEU A 166 -2.44 22.70 5.11
CA LEU A 166 -1.86 23.88 4.45
C LEU A 166 -2.91 24.93 4.03
N LYS A 167 -3.87 25.20 4.93
CA LYS A 167 -4.70 26.42 4.90
C LYS A 167 -4.37 27.24 6.15
N ARG A 168 -3.35 28.07 6.04
CA ARG A 168 -3.29 29.33 6.77
C ARG A 168 -3.58 30.43 5.78
#